data_AF-X0S0P6-F1
#
_entry.id   AF-X0S0P6-F1
#
_cell.length_a   1.000
_cell.length_b   1.000
_cell.length_c   1.000
_cell.angle_alpha   90.00
_cell.angle_beta   90.00
_cell.angle_gamma   90.00
#
_symmetry.space_group_name_H-M   'P 1'
#
loop_
_entity.id
_entity.type
_entity.pdbx_description
1 polymer ?
#
loop_
_entity_poly.entity_id
_entity_poly.type
_entity_poly.pdbx_seq_one_letter_code
_entity_poly.pdbx_strand_id
1 'polypeptide(L)'
;GDNRDQRSFLAWCSLWMAAARRACSVGSPVAIFSDWRQLPTVTDALQCGGWVWRGIATWHKPGIRMQRGCFSASSEFVIWGTNGGKIDHDGYAQNVFQCAPADDKNHLAEKPLEVLLWILKTVPETATILDPFMGSGTTLRAAKDLGRYAIGIEIEERYCEIAAKRMAQMVMPL
;
A
#
# COMPACT_ATOMS: atom_id res chain seq x y z
N GLY A 1 -11.81 1.94 11.31
CA GLY A 1 -11.41 1.94 9.90
C GLY A 1 -12.56 2.46 9.06
N ASP A 2 -12.88 1.73 8.01
CA ASP A 2 -13.69 2.19 6.87
C ASP A 2 -15.19 2.38 7.16
N ASN A 3 -15.67 1.93 8.32
CA ASN A 3 -17.07 2.13 8.76
C ASN A 3 -17.33 3.51 9.39
N ARG A 4 -16.31 4.39 9.42
CA ARG A 4 -16.47 5.76 9.91
C ARG A 4 -17.20 6.61 8.87
N ASP A 5 -17.90 7.65 9.32
CA ASP A 5 -18.31 8.72 8.41
C ASP A 5 -17.07 9.39 7.78
N GLN A 6 -17.26 10.05 6.65
CA GLN A 6 -16.16 10.61 5.86
C GLN A 6 -15.31 11.64 6.63
N ARG A 7 -15.91 12.39 7.57
CA ARG A 7 -15.17 13.40 8.35
C ARG A 7 -14.30 12.75 9.42
N SER A 8 -14.87 11.77 10.14
CA SER A 8 -14.11 10.98 11.12
C SER A 8 -13.02 10.14 10.46
N PHE A 9 -13.28 9.62 9.25
CA PHE A 9 -12.29 8.91 8.44
C PHE A 9 -11.15 9.84 8.02
N LEU A 10 -11.46 11.03 7.47
CA LEU A 10 -10.48 12.06 7.12
C LEU A 10 -9.57 12.40 8.31
N ALA A 11 -10.18 12.72 9.46
CA ALA A 11 -9.43 13.10 10.66
C ALA A 11 -8.50 11.96 11.13
N TRP A 12 -9.03 10.75 11.21
CA TRP A 12 -8.23 9.57 11.59
C TRP A 12 -7.09 9.30 10.60
N CYS A 13 -7.37 9.41 9.29
CA CYS A 13 -6.36 9.21 8.26
C CYS A 13 -5.24 10.25 8.32
N SER A 14 -5.61 11.51 8.50
CA SER A 14 -4.66 12.62 8.63
C SER A 14 -3.68 12.40 9.79
N LEU A 15 -4.16 11.86 10.92
CA LEU A 15 -3.32 11.63 12.10
C LEU A 15 -2.26 10.55 11.86
N TRP A 16 -2.63 9.39 11.34
CA TRP A 16 -1.64 8.33 11.09
C TRP A 16 -0.72 8.68 9.93
N MET A 17 -1.22 9.37 8.89
CA MET A 17 -0.38 9.85 7.79
C MET A 17 0.64 10.87 8.27
N ALA A 18 0.28 11.77 9.18
CA ALA A 18 1.22 12.69 9.81
C ALA A 18 2.27 11.97 10.67
N ALA A 19 1.87 10.91 11.39
CA ALA A 19 2.80 10.09 12.16
C ALA A 19 3.79 9.34 11.24
N ALA A 20 3.29 8.69 10.18
CA ALA A 20 4.12 8.04 9.17
C ALA A 20 5.08 9.04 8.52
N ARG A 21 4.62 10.24 8.19
CA ARG A 21 5.48 11.30 7.62
C ARG A 21 6.66 11.64 8.52
N ARG A 22 6.42 11.77 9.84
CA ARG A 22 7.48 12.08 10.82
C ARG A 22 8.48 10.94 10.99
N ALA A 23 8.07 9.69 10.72
CA ALA A 23 8.95 8.54 10.77
C ALA A 23 9.78 8.35 9.48
N CYS A 24 9.39 8.99 8.38
CA CYS A 24 10.07 8.87 7.09
C CYS A 24 11.03 10.03 6.82
N SER A 25 12.11 9.75 6.09
CA SER A 25 13.07 10.76 5.61
C SER A 25 12.41 11.77 4.67
N VAL A 26 13.02 12.95 4.52
CA VAL A 26 12.61 13.93 3.50
C VAL A 26 12.82 13.33 2.11
N GLY A 27 11.87 13.58 1.19
CA GLY A 27 11.89 13.04 -0.17
C GLY A 27 11.37 11.60 -0.29
N SER A 28 11.11 10.90 0.82
CA SER A 28 10.55 9.55 0.78
C SER A 28 9.19 9.53 0.08
N PRO A 29 8.93 8.56 -0.83
CA PRO A 29 7.61 8.36 -1.41
C PRO A 29 6.66 7.70 -0.40
N VAL A 30 5.36 7.92 -0.59
CA VAL A 30 4.27 7.20 0.09
C VAL A 30 3.27 6.72 -0.94
N ALA A 31 2.69 5.54 -0.71
CA ALA A 31 1.65 4.94 -1.55
C ALA A 31 0.53 4.42 -0.65
N ILE A 32 -0.71 4.80 -0.95
CA ILE A 32 -1.91 4.41 -0.19
C ILE A 32 -2.91 3.80 -1.15
N PHE A 33 -3.30 2.55 -0.89
CA PHE A 33 -4.36 1.88 -1.61
C PHE A 33 -5.74 2.38 -1.16
N SER A 34 -6.64 2.57 -2.12
CA SER A 34 -8.01 3.00 -1.85
C SER A 34 -8.96 2.52 -2.93
N ASP A 35 -10.20 2.21 -2.55
CA ASP A 35 -11.29 2.07 -3.51
C ASP A 35 -11.79 3.46 -3.96
N TRP A 36 -12.66 3.50 -4.97
CA TRP A 36 -13.19 4.75 -5.51
C TRP A 36 -14.00 5.58 -4.51
N ARG A 37 -14.57 4.96 -3.47
CA ARG A 37 -15.45 5.62 -2.49
C ARG A 37 -14.64 6.43 -1.50
N GLN A 38 -13.49 5.90 -1.09
CA GLN A 38 -12.59 6.56 -0.15
C GLN A 38 -11.56 7.44 -0.85
N LEU A 39 -11.35 7.27 -2.16
CA LEU A 39 -10.35 8.00 -2.94
C LEU A 39 -10.35 9.53 -2.71
N PRO A 40 -11.48 10.26 -2.78
CA PRO A 40 -11.47 11.71 -2.56
C PRO A 40 -11.00 12.09 -1.15
N THR A 41 -11.48 11.36 -0.15
CA THR A 41 -11.15 11.63 1.26
C THR A 41 -9.71 11.26 1.58
N VAL A 42 -9.17 10.21 0.97
CA VAL A 42 -7.76 9.81 1.13
C VAL A 42 -6.83 10.83 0.49
N THR A 43 -7.18 11.43 -0.65
CA THR A 43 -6.37 12.51 -1.25
C THR A 43 -6.32 13.75 -0.35
N ASP A 44 -7.42 14.08 0.32
CA ASP A 44 -7.46 15.18 1.29
C ASP A 44 -6.65 14.83 2.55
N ALA A 45 -6.86 13.62 3.10
CA ALA A 45 -6.15 13.15 4.28
C ALA A 45 -4.63 13.13 4.09
N LEU A 46 -4.16 12.75 2.91
CA LEU A 46 -2.73 12.73 2.57
C LEU A 46 -2.11 14.12 2.72
N GLN A 47 -2.79 15.13 2.16
CA GLN A 47 -2.38 16.52 2.21
C GLN A 47 -2.50 17.09 3.63
N CYS A 48 -3.57 16.76 4.36
CA CYS A 48 -3.74 17.13 5.78
C CYS A 48 -2.67 16.50 6.68
N GLY A 49 -2.21 15.29 6.36
CA GLY A 49 -1.04 14.64 6.99
C GLY A 49 0.30 15.31 6.63
N GLY A 50 0.26 16.28 5.72
CA GLY A 50 1.38 17.11 5.30
C GLY A 50 2.21 16.53 4.15
N TRP A 51 1.83 15.40 3.59
CA TRP A 51 2.50 14.87 2.40
C TRP A 51 2.21 15.76 1.19
N VAL A 52 3.17 15.85 0.28
CA VAL A 52 2.94 16.49 -1.03
C VAL A 52 2.30 15.45 -1.94
N TRP A 53 1.04 15.66 -2.31
CA TRP A 53 0.36 14.78 -3.24
C TRP A 53 0.97 14.91 -4.65
N ARG A 54 1.27 13.78 -5.29
CA ARG A 54 1.93 13.75 -6.61
C ARG A 54 1.06 13.16 -7.71
N GLY A 55 0.12 12.29 -7.38
CA GLY A 55 -0.83 11.76 -8.35
C GLY A 55 -1.53 10.50 -7.89
N ILE A 56 -2.12 9.81 -8.86
CA ILE A 56 -2.84 8.56 -8.68
C ILE A 56 -2.31 7.55 -9.70
N ALA A 57 -2.11 6.32 -9.25
CA ALA A 57 -1.92 5.16 -10.09
C ALA A 57 -3.12 4.19 -9.92
N THR A 58 -3.29 3.26 -10.85
CA THR A 58 -4.45 2.37 -10.93
C THR A 58 -3.98 0.93 -11.00
N TRP A 59 -4.40 0.13 -10.03
CA TRP A 59 -4.37 -1.32 -10.13
C TRP A 59 -5.63 -1.80 -10.86
N HIS A 60 -5.45 -2.25 -12.09
CA HIS A 60 -6.49 -2.86 -12.91
C HIS A 60 -6.60 -4.36 -12.61
N LYS A 61 -7.80 -4.79 -12.21
CA LYS A 61 -8.17 -6.17 -11.90
C LYS A 61 -8.87 -6.77 -13.13
N PRO A 62 -8.21 -7.66 -13.92
CA PRO A 62 -8.86 -8.33 -15.03
C PRO A 62 -9.89 -9.36 -14.53
N GLY A 63 -10.84 -9.74 -15.39
CA GLY A 63 -11.79 -10.82 -15.10
C GLY A 63 -12.91 -10.49 -14.11
N ILE A 64 -13.10 -9.22 -13.74
CA ILE A 64 -14.21 -8.83 -12.85
C ILE A 64 -15.56 -9.01 -13.54
N ARG A 65 -16.47 -9.70 -12.84
CA ARG A 65 -17.85 -9.93 -13.29
C ARG A 65 -18.60 -8.61 -13.43
N MET A 66 -19.20 -8.39 -14.60
CA MET A 66 -20.05 -7.24 -14.88
C MET A 66 -21.38 -7.34 -14.12
N GLN A 67 -21.84 -6.21 -13.59
CA GLN A 67 -23.16 -6.07 -12.97
C GLN A 67 -24.04 -5.18 -13.85
N ARG A 68 -25.28 -5.60 -14.09
CA ARG A 68 -26.22 -4.85 -14.93
C ARG A 68 -26.47 -3.48 -14.31
N GLY A 69 -26.28 -2.42 -15.11
CA GLY A 69 -26.50 -1.04 -14.67
C GLY A 69 -25.35 -0.42 -13.87
N CYS A 70 -24.23 -1.12 -13.70
CA CYS A 70 -23.06 -0.62 -12.97
C CYS A 70 -21.80 -0.65 -13.85
N PHE A 71 -20.85 0.25 -13.57
CA PHE A 71 -19.47 0.08 -14.04
C PHE A 71 -18.81 -1.11 -13.32
N SER A 72 -17.82 -1.73 -13.96
CA SER A 72 -17.06 -2.81 -13.31
C SER A 72 -16.22 -2.27 -12.16
N ALA A 73 -16.17 -3.00 -11.04
CA ALA A 73 -15.24 -2.75 -9.94
C ALA A 73 -13.84 -3.28 -10.26
N SER A 74 -13.34 -2.98 -11.47
CA SER A 74 -12.08 -3.49 -12.01
C SER A 74 -10.87 -2.63 -11.66
N SER A 75 -11.04 -1.63 -10.80
CA SER A 75 -9.97 -0.71 -10.43
C SER A 75 -9.89 -0.53 -8.91
N GLU A 76 -8.67 -0.58 -8.40
CA GLU A 76 -8.29 -0.02 -7.11
C GLU A 76 -7.21 1.03 -7.35
N PHE A 77 -7.20 2.09 -6.56
CA PHE A 77 -6.35 3.25 -6.78
C PHE A 77 -5.21 3.26 -5.78
N VAL A 78 -4.09 3.82 -6.22
CA VAL A 78 -2.93 4.12 -5.38
C VAL A 78 -2.73 5.62 -5.41
N ILE A 79 -3.05 6.27 -4.30
CA ILE A 79 -2.72 7.67 -4.07
C ILE A 79 -1.25 7.70 -3.68
N TRP A 80 -0.43 8.49 -4.37
CA TRP A 80 0.99 8.58 -4.04
C TRP A 80 1.45 10.02 -3.87
N GLY A 81 2.45 10.19 -3.00
CA GLY A 81 2.98 11.48 -2.59
C GLY A 81 4.43 11.40 -2.15
N THR A 82 4.97 12.53 -1.69
CA THR A 82 6.34 12.62 -1.16
C THR A 82 6.39 13.37 0.15
N ASN A 83 7.34 13.02 1.01
CA ASN A 83 7.63 13.79 2.22
C ASN A 83 8.37 15.08 1.85
N GLY A 84 7.62 16.07 1.36
CA GLY A 84 8.19 17.32 0.87
C GLY A 84 8.95 17.13 -0.43
N GLY A 85 10.29 17.15 -0.32
CA GLY A 85 11.29 17.34 -1.39
C GLY A 85 11.14 16.50 -2.67
N LYS A 86 12.06 16.73 -3.61
CA LYS A 86 12.12 15.95 -4.85
C LYS A 86 12.47 14.51 -4.54
N ILE A 87 11.89 13.60 -5.33
CA ILE A 87 12.33 12.21 -5.38
C ILE A 87 13.65 12.19 -6.14
N ASP A 88 14.72 11.77 -5.48
CA ASP A 88 16.06 11.65 -6.07
C ASP A 88 16.43 10.16 -6.20
N HIS A 89 15.76 9.46 -7.13
CA HIS A 89 16.13 8.11 -7.55
C HIS A 89 15.56 7.79 -8.95
N ASP A 90 16.22 6.86 -9.66
CA ASP A 90 15.91 6.49 -11.06
C ASP A 90 14.78 5.43 -11.21
N GLY A 91 13.90 5.32 -10.22
CA GLY A 91 12.85 4.31 -10.19
C GLY A 91 11.53 4.81 -10.76
N TYR A 92 10.95 4.10 -11.72
CA TYR A 92 9.70 4.47 -12.35
C TYR A 92 8.80 3.27 -12.62
N ALA A 93 7.50 3.52 -12.69
CA ALA A 93 6.51 2.53 -13.09
C ALA A 93 5.39 3.20 -13.89
N GLN A 94 4.77 2.45 -14.80
CA GLN A 94 3.56 2.90 -15.47
C GLN A 94 2.45 3.11 -14.43
N ASN A 95 1.64 4.14 -14.62
CA ASN A 95 0.59 4.51 -13.68
C ASN A 95 -0.60 3.53 -13.70
N VAL A 96 -0.70 2.63 -14.68
CA VAL A 96 -1.69 1.56 -14.70
C VAL A 96 -0.96 0.22 -14.66
N PHE A 97 -1.33 -0.61 -13.69
CA PHE A 97 -0.78 -1.95 -13.53
C PHE A 97 -1.90 -2.99 -13.52
N GLN A 98 -1.82 -3.96 -14.43
CA GLN A 98 -2.79 -5.02 -14.54
C GLN A 98 -2.33 -6.26 -13.76
N CYS A 99 -3.12 -6.69 -12.78
CA CYS A 99 -2.84 -7.89 -12.00
C CYS A 99 -4.14 -8.47 -11.45
N ALA A 100 -4.32 -9.78 -11.51
CA ALA A 100 -5.48 -10.44 -10.91
C ALA A 100 -5.40 -10.37 -9.38
N PRO A 101 -6.53 -10.32 -8.65
CA PRO A 101 -6.54 -10.50 -7.21
C PRO A 101 -5.91 -11.83 -6.80
N ALA A 102 -5.38 -11.91 -5.58
CA ALA A 102 -4.84 -13.16 -5.04
C ALA A 102 -5.97 -14.19 -4.89
N ASP A 103 -5.71 -15.44 -5.30
CA ASP A 103 -6.71 -16.51 -5.37
C ASP A 103 -6.84 -17.31 -4.05
N ASP A 104 -6.34 -16.76 -2.94
CA ASP A 104 -6.30 -17.48 -1.67
C ASP A 104 -7.59 -17.27 -0.86
N LYS A 105 -8.43 -18.30 -0.85
CA LYS A 105 -9.71 -18.34 -0.12
C LYS A 105 -9.56 -18.25 1.41
N ASN A 106 -8.34 -18.38 1.95
CA ASN A 106 -8.11 -18.43 3.39
C ASN A 106 -7.80 -17.06 4.03
N HIS A 107 -7.49 -16.04 3.24
CA HIS A 107 -7.12 -14.71 3.74
C HIS A 107 -7.94 -13.63 3.04
N LEU A 108 -8.95 -13.11 3.75
CA LEU A 108 -9.73 -11.97 3.29
C LEU A 108 -8.79 -10.78 3.00
N ALA A 109 -8.81 -10.34 1.73
CA ALA A 109 -8.26 -9.09 1.22
C ALA A 109 -6.72 -8.93 1.20
N GLU A 110 -5.96 -10.02 1.04
CA GLU A 110 -4.52 -9.89 0.77
C GLU A 110 -4.25 -9.31 -0.64
N LYS A 111 -3.36 -8.32 -0.71
CA LYS A 111 -2.90 -7.75 -1.98
C LYS A 111 -1.95 -8.74 -2.69
N PRO A 112 -2.01 -8.90 -4.02
CA PRO A 112 -1.04 -9.72 -4.74
C PRO A 112 0.39 -9.19 -4.56
N LEU A 113 1.36 -10.09 -4.44
CA LEU A 113 2.78 -9.73 -4.26
C LEU A 113 3.28 -8.82 -5.39
N GLU A 114 2.84 -9.08 -6.61
CA GLU A 114 3.20 -8.35 -7.82
C GLU A 114 2.77 -6.88 -7.75
N VAL A 115 1.66 -6.58 -7.09
CA VAL A 115 1.18 -5.21 -6.88
C VAL A 115 2.12 -4.46 -5.94
N LEU A 116 2.61 -5.09 -4.88
CA LEU A 116 3.57 -4.47 -3.97
C LEU A 116 4.93 -4.28 -4.65
N LEU A 117 5.40 -5.28 -5.41
CA LEU A 117 6.62 -5.18 -6.20
C LEU A 117 6.54 -4.06 -7.24
N TRP A 118 5.37 -3.83 -7.84
CA TRP A 118 5.12 -2.70 -8.74
C TRP A 118 5.31 -1.36 -8.05
N ILE A 119 4.77 -1.18 -6.84
CA ILE A 119 4.97 0.05 -6.04
C ILE A 119 6.44 0.23 -5.65
N LEU A 120 7.13 -0.83 -5.23
CA LEU A 120 8.52 -0.73 -4.79
C LEU A 120 9.52 -0.35 -5.91
N LYS A 121 9.11 -0.39 -7.18
CA LYS A 121 9.89 0.18 -8.31
C LYS A 121 10.04 1.69 -8.21
N THR A 122 9.11 2.37 -7.53
CA THR A 122 9.16 3.84 -7.32
C THR A 122 9.79 4.21 -5.97
N VAL A 123 10.52 3.29 -5.34
CA VAL A 123 11.17 3.49 -4.04
C VAL A 123 12.67 3.19 -4.17
N PRO A 124 13.57 4.04 -3.64
CA PRO A 124 15.01 3.79 -3.65
C PRO A 124 15.37 2.41 -3.07
N GLU A 125 16.36 1.74 -3.64
CA GLU A 125 16.80 0.42 -3.16
C GLU A 125 17.38 0.44 -1.74
N THR A 126 17.99 1.56 -1.36
CA THR A 126 18.58 1.77 -0.03
C THR A 126 17.55 2.11 1.05
N ALA A 127 16.29 2.34 0.69
CA ALA A 127 15.27 2.76 1.62
C ALA A 127 14.71 1.58 2.45
N THR A 128 14.52 1.81 3.74
CA THR A 128 13.71 0.95 4.60
C THR A 128 12.22 1.21 4.33
N ILE A 129 11.46 0.14 4.14
CA ILE A 129 10.03 0.20 3.85
C ILE A 129 9.24 0.24 5.16
N LEU A 130 8.27 1.14 5.28
CA LEU A 130 7.33 1.22 6.41
C LEU A 130 5.93 0.86 5.93
N ASP A 131 5.30 -0.12 6.58
CA ASP A 131 3.89 -0.45 6.39
C ASP A 131 3.13 -0.34 7.72
N PRO A 132 2.35 0.74 7.94
CA PRO A 132 1.61 0.94 9.17
C PRO A 132 0.36 0.07 9.30
N PHE A 133 -0.01 -0.69 8.25
CA PHE A 133 -1.18 -1.57 8.19
C PHE A 133 -0.81 -2.87 7.48
N MET A 134 0.21 -3.56 7.98
CA MET A 134 0.87 -4.65 7.24
C MET A 134 -0.02 -5.87 6.98
N GLY A 135 -1.09 -6.06 7.76
CA GLY A 135 -1.95 -7.24 7.68
C GLY A 135 -1.14 -8.53 7.75
N SER A 136 -1.36 -9.45 6.80
CA SER A 136 -0.63 -10.72 6.70
C SER A 136 0.83 -10.57 6.20
N GLY A 137 1.33 -9.35 6.00
CA GLY A 137 2.74 -9.08 5.77
C GLY A 137 3.20 -9.17 4.31
N THR A 138 2.32 -8.98 3.31
CA THR A 138 2.72 -9.02 1.89
C THR A 138 3.79 -7.97 1.55
N THR A 139 3.68 -6.77 2.11
CA THR A 139 4.69 -5.71 1.94
C THR A 139 6.05 -6.13 2.49
N LEU A 140 6.06 -6.80 3.66
CA LEU A 140 7.29 -7.33 4.26
C LEU A 140 7.89 -8.44 3.41
N ARG A 141 7.05 -9.31 2.83
CA ARG A 141 7.49 -10.33 1.89
C ARG A 141 8.12 -9.72 0.65
N ALA A 142 7.48 -8.72 0.03
CA ALA A 142 8.02 -8.02 -1.12
C ALA A 142 9.38 -7.37 -0.81
N ALA A 143 9.52 -6.76 0.37
CA ALA A 143 10.79 -6.21 0.83
C ALA A 143 11.87 -7.28 1.00
N LYS A 144 11.53 -8.41 1.66
CA LYS A 144 12.43 -9.56 1.86
C LYS A 144 12.91 -10.15 0.54
N ASP A 145 12.01 -10.35 -0.42
CA ASP A 145 12.33 -10.89 -1.74
C ASP A 145 13.27 -9.97 -2.54
N LEU A 146 13.22 -8.65 -2.27
CA LEU A 146 14.12 -7.64 -2.85
C LEU A 146 15.39 -7.39 -2.02
N GLY A 147 15.60 -8.11 -0.91
CA GLY A 147 16.74 -7.89 -0.02
C GLY A 147 16.72 -6.54 0.73
N ARG A 148 15.54 -5.94 0.92
CA ARG A 148 15.36 -4.64 1.57
C ARG A 148 14.88 -4.79 3.01
N TYR A 149 15.22 -3.83 3.86
CA TYR A 149 14.67 -3.74 5.22
C TYR A 149 13.22 -3.26 5.20
N ALA A 150 12.41 -3.79 6.11
CA ALA A 150 11.04 -3.33 6.29
C ALA A 150 10.59 -3.36 7.76
N ILE A 151 9.69 -2.45 8.10
CA ILE A 151 9.02 -2.33 9.39
C ILE A 151 7.52 -2.41 9.13
N GLY A 152 6.85 -3.39 9.74
CA GLY A 152 5.41 -3.57 9.65
C GLY A 152 4.73 -3.36 10.99
N ILE A 153 3.58 -2.69 10.99
CA ILE A 153 2.74 -2.47 12.15
C ILE A 153 1.36 -3.05 11.86
N GLU A 154 0.83 -3.83 12.81
CA GLU A 154 -0.50 -4.43 12.73
C GLU A 154 -1.07 -4.50 14.14
N ILE A 155 -2.37 -4.23 14.27
CA ILE A 155 -3.06 -4.18 15.56
C ILE A 155 -3.59 -5.56 15.96
N GLU A 156 -3.94 -6.41 14.99
CA GLU A 156 -4.45 -7.75 15.26
C GLU A 156 -3.32 -8.78 15.35
N GLU A 157 -3.14 -9.34 16.55
CA GLU A 157 -2.10 -10.33 16.87
C GLU A 157 -2.08 -11.52 15.89
N ARG A 158 -3.25 -12.02 15.48
CA ARG A 158 -3.37 -13.11 14.51
C ARG A 158 -2.66 -12.79 13.18
N TYR A 159 -2.76 -11.55 12.70
CA TYR A 159 -2.09 -11.14 11.46
C TYR A 159 -0.58 -10.96 11.68
N CYS A 160 -0.17 -10.45 12.85
CA CYS A 160 1.24 -10.43 13.25
C CYS A 160 1.87 -11.83 13.23
N GLU A 161 1.20 -12.85 13.75
CA GLU A 161 1.68 -14.23 13.72
C GLU A 161 1.85 -14.77 12.30
N ILE A 162 0.88 -14.50 11.41
CA ILE A 162 0.94 -14.91 10.01
C ILE A 162 2.13 -14.24 9.32
N ALA A 163 2.31 -12.93 9.53
CA ALA A 163 3.43 -12.17 8.98
C ALA A 163 4.78 -12.70 9.50
N ALA A 164 4.90 -12.96 10.81
CA ALA A 164 6.11 -13.51 11.43
C ALA A 164 6.47 -14.90 10.85
N LYS A 165 5.48 -15.80 10.73
CA LYS A 165 5.68 -17.13 10.12
C LYS A 165 6.15 -17.02 8.66
N ARG A 166 5.60 -16.08 7.89
CA ARG A 166 6.04 -15.82 6.50
C ARG A 166 7.46 -15.27 6.44
N MET A 167 7.85 -14.44 7.43
CA MET A 167 9.18 -13.83 7.47
C MET A 167 10.25 -14.75 8.05
N ALA A 168 9.85 -15.83 8.73
CA ALA A 168 10.76 -16.83 9.27
C ALA A 168 11.77 -17.30 8.22
N GLN A 169 13.00 -17.59 8.68
CA GLN A 169 14.01 -18.21 7.84
C GLN A 169 13.51 -19.58 7.39
N MET A 170 13.58 -19.81 6.08
CA MET A 170 13.34 -21.13 5.50
C MET A 170 14.68 -21.80 5.22
N VAL A 171 14.68 -23.13 5.30
CA VAL A 171 15.81 -23.94 4.85
C VAL A 171 15.80 -23.93 3.32
N MET A 172 16.96 -23.79 2.67
CA MET A 172 17.05 -24.00 1.22
C MET A 172 16.64 -25.44 0.90
N PRO A 173 15.78 -25.69 -0.10
CA PRO A 173 15.55 -27.03 -0.60
C PRO A 173 16.88 -27.59 -1.11
N LEU A 174 17.32 -28.72 -0.56
CA LEU A 174 18.46 -29.49 -1.06
C LEU A 174 18.10 -30.18 -2.37
#